data_AF-A0AAD6CGN2-F1
#
_entry.id   AF-A0AAD6CGN2-F1
#
_cell.length_a   1.000
_cell.length_b   1.000
_cell.length_c   1.000
_cell.angle_alpha   90.00
_cell.angle_beta   90.00
_cell.angle_gamma   90.00
#
_symmetry.space_group_name_H-M   'P 1'
#
loop_
_entity.id
_entity.type
_entity.pdbx_description
1 polymer ?
#
loop_
_entity_poly.entity_id
_entity_poly.type
_entity_poly.pdbx_seq_one_letter_code
_entity_poly.pdbx_strand_id
1 'polypeptide(L)'
;MNSLPEKVDVHHHFIPDFYASAIETHGDPSGSHIPAWKPETTQAFMKNGSIITAILSITAPGASVLHGEGGRQLARKANDYAAALRDNNPGRYGFFRCAPYIVGRGRLS
;
A
#
# COMPACT_ATOMS: atom_id res chain seq x y z
N MET A 1 25.59 15.55 -22.33
CA MET A 1 24.74 14.35 -22.33
C MET A 1 23.46 14.72 -21.59
N ASN A 2 22.29 14.67 -22.23
CA ASN A 2 21.03 14.91 -21.53
C ASN A 2 20.69 13.66 -20.71
N SER A 3 20.69 13.77 -19.38
CA SER A 3 20.11 12.73 -18.53
C SER A 3 18.62 12.61 -18.84
N LEU A 4 18.09 11.40 -18.84
CA LEU A 4 16.64 11.20 -18.85
C LEU A 4 16.01 11.95 -17.66
N PRO A 5 14.80 12.51 -17.82
CA PRO A 5 14.12 13.18 -16.71
C PRO A 5 13.85 12.19 -15.57
N GLU A 6 14.01 12.66 -14.34
CA GLU A 6 13.71 11.90 -13.14
C GLU A 6 12.23 11.55 -13.08
N LYS A 7 11.90 10.28 -12.78
CA LYS A 7 10.51 9.81 -12.71
C LYS A 7 10.08 9.58 -11.26
N VAL A 8 8.90 10.09 -10.93
CA VAL A 8 8.20 9.76 -9.68
C VAL A 8 7.00 8.90 -10.04
N ASP A 9 6.93 7.70 -9.46
CA ASP A 9 5.78 6.81 -9.59
C ASP A 9 4.80 7.13 -8.46
N VAL A 10 3.61 7.62 -8.82
CA VAL A 10 2.57 8.02 -7.85
C VAL A 10 1.49 6.95 -7.65
N HIS A 11 1.57 5.83 -8.37
CA HIS A 11 0.61 4.74 -8.32
C HIS A 11 1.36 3.41 -8.14
N HIS A 12 2.03 3.28 -7.00
CA HIS A 12 2.78 2.09 -6.66
C HIS A 12 2.12 1.34 -5.51
N HIS A 13 1.63 0.13 -5.76
CA HIS A 13 1.02 -0.68 -4.71
C HIS A 13 2.07 -1.43 -3.89
N PHE A 14 1.84 -1.54 -2.59
CA PHE A 14 2.58 -2.43 -1.71
C PHE A 14 1.62 -3.41 -1.04
N ILE A 15 2.10 -4.64 -0.79
CA ILE A 15 1.29 -5.74 -0.27
C ILE A 15 2.11 -6.46 0.80
N PRO A 16 2.12 -5.97 2.05
CA PRO A 16 2.79 -6.66 3.14
C PRO A 16 2.16 -8.01 3.42
N ASP A 17 2.94 -8.98 3.94
CA ASP A 17 2.45 -10.33 4.25
C ASP A 17 1.19 -10.34 5.13
N PHE A 18 1.12 -9.47 6.14
CA PHE A 18 -0.07 -9.38 7.00
C PHE A 18 -1.33 -8.92 6.26
N TYR A 19 -1.19 -8.15 5.18
CA TYR A 19 -2.31 -7.71 4.37
C TYR A 19 -2.72 -8.81 3.39
N ALA A 20 -1.76 -9.50 2.78
CA ALA A 20 -2.02 -10.68 1.96
C ALA A 20 -2.80 -11.75 2.75
N SER A 21 -2.38 -12.06 3.98
CA SER A 21 -3.11 -13.00 4.85
C SER A 21 -4.52 -12.52 5.21
N ALA A 22 -4.72 -11.20 5.39
CA ALA A 22 -6.05 -10.65 5.64
C ALA A 22 -6.97 -10.85 4.43
N ILE A 23 -6.46 -10.66 3.21
CA ILE A 23 -7.21 -10.90 1.98
C ILE A 23 -7.53 -12.38 1.81
N GLU A 24 -6.56 -13.27 2.03
CA GLU A 24 -6.78 -14.72 1.96
C GLU A 24 -7.88 -15.19 2.93
N THR A 25 -7.95 -14.57 4.11
CA THR A 25 -8.91 -14.95 5.15
C THR A 25 -10.30 -14.35 4.93
N HIS A 26 -10.39 -13.08 4.51
CA HIS A 26 -11.64 -12.31 4.49
C HIS A 26 -12.18 -12.03 3.07
N GLY A 27 -11.38 -12.34 2.04
CA GLY A 27 -11.72 -12.17 0.64
C GLY A 27 -11.43 -10.77 0.09
N ASP A 28 -11.18 -10.72 -1.21
CA ASP A 28 -11.21 -9.48 -2.00
C ASP A 28 -12.52 -9.45 -2.81
N PRO A 29 -13.41 -8.44 -2.60
CA PRO A 29 -14.63 -8.31 -3.39
C PRO A 29 -14.37 -8.12 -4.90
N SER A 30 -13.14 -7.81 -5.32
CA SER A 30 -12.76 -7.71 -6.74
C SER A 30 -12.52 -9.07 -7.43
N GLY A 31 -12.30 -10.14 -6.66
CA GLY A 31 -11.96 -11.47 -7.18
C GLY A 31 -10.55 -11.59 -7.79
N SER A 32 -9.72 -10.55 -7.68
CA SER A 32 -8.37 -10.53 -8.24
C SER A 32 -7.37 -11.25 -7.33
N HIS A 33 -6.49 -12.06 -7.93
CA HIS A 33 -5.35 -12.62 -7.20
C HIS A 33 -4.34 -11.52 -6.88
N ILE A 34 -3.95 -11.41 -5.61
CA ILE A 34 -2.93 -10.47 -5.19
C ILE A 34 -1.55 -11.07 -5.45
N PRO A 35 -0.66 -10.38 -6.20
CA PRO A 35 0.67 -10.89 -6.49
C PRO A 35 1.52 -10.94 -5.22
N ALA A 36 2.44 -11.90 -5.15
CA ALA A 36 3.48 -11.88 -4.14
C ALA A 36 4.32 -10.60 -4.28
N TRP A 37 4.56 -9.93 -3.16
CA TRP A 37 5.28 -8.66 -3.12
C TRP A 37 6.32 -8.68 -2.01
N LYS A 38 7.47 -8.06 -2.28
CA LYS A 38 8.46 -7.73 -1.26
C LYS A 38 9.03 -6.33 -1.56
N PRO A 39 9.61 -5.62 -0.60
CA PRO A 39 10.26 -4.33 -0.86
C PRO A 39 11.28 -4.40 -2.01
N GLU A 40 12.01 -5.51 -2.14
CA GLU A 40 13.01 -5.73 -3.19
C GLU A 40 12.40 -5.76 -4.59
N THR A 41 11.17 -6.25 -4.75
CA THR A 41 10.49 -6.25 -6.06
C THR A 41 10.16 -4.84 -6.49
N THR A 42 9.76 -3.96 -5.56
CA THR A 42 9.59 -2.53 -5.82
C THR A 42 10.92 -1.88 -6.19
N GLN A 43 12.01 -2.17 -5.47
CA GLN A 43 13.33 -1.61 -5.78
C GLN A 43 13.82 -2.01 -7.17
N ALA A 44 13.66 -3.27 -7.54
CA ALA A 44 14.01 -3.78 -8.87
C ALA A 44 13.19 -3.11 -9.97
N PHE A 45 11.87 -2.97 -9.76
CA PHE A 45 10.98 -2.26 -10.68
C PHE A 45 11.41 -0.80 -10.87
N MET A 46 11.65 -0.08 -9.76
CA MET A 46 12.09 1.31 -9.80
C MET A 46 13.42 1.47 -10.54
N LYS A 47 14.38 0.58 -10.29
CA LYS A 47 15.69 0.58 -10.96
C LYS A 47 15.54 0.39 -12.48
N ASN A 48 14.74 -0.58 -12.91
CA ASN A 48 14.52 -0.86 -14.33
C ASN A 48 13.76 0.28 -15.04
N GLY A 49 12.84 0.93 -14.33
CA GLY A 49 12.06 2.05 -14.85
C GLY A 49 12.76 3.41 -14.83
N SER A 50 13.95 3.51 -14.23
CA SER A 50 14.60 4.79 -13.87
C SER A 50 13.69 5.69 -13.01
N ILE A 51 12.97 5.07 -12.06
CA ILE A 51 12.11 5.75 -11.09
C ILE A 51 12.95 6.10 -9.87
N ILE A 52 12.96 7.38 -9.51
CA ILE A 52 13.73 7.88 -8.38
C ILE A 52 12.95 7.75 -7.06
N THR A 53 11.63 7.94 -7.11
CA THR A 53 10.75 7.92 -5.93
C THR A 53 9.45 7.19 -6.26
N ALA A 54 9.00 6.33 -5.36
CA ALA A 54 7.68 5.70 -5.41
C ALA A 54 6.80 6.21 -4.27
N ILE A 55 5.59 6.65 -4.58
CA ILE A 55 4.54 6.97 -3.61
C ILE A 55 3.68 5.73 -3.43
N LEU A 56 3.89 5.05 -2.32
CA LEU A 56 3.25 3.79 -2.00
C LEU A 56 1.77 4.00 -1.61
N SER A 57 0.92 3.07 -2.01
CA SER A 57 -0.47 2.98 -1.55
C SER A 57 -0.85 1.52 -1.34
N ILE A 58 -1.64 1.21 -0.31
CA ILE A 58 -2.11 -0.16 -0.12
C ILE A 58 -3.04 -0.51 -1.30
N THR A 59 -2.96 -1.74 -1.80
CA THR A 59 -3.84 -2.20 -2.88
C THR A 59 -5.31 -2.21 -2.45
N ALA A 60 -6.23 -2.21 -3.43
CA ALA A 60 -7.65 -2.42 -3.18
C ALA A 60 -7.89 -3.80 -2.51
N PRO A 61 -8.92 -3.93 -1.65
CA PRO A 61 -9.87 -2.91 -1.20
C PRO A 61 -9.38 -2.03 -0.03
N GLY A 62 -8.09 -2.10 0.32
CA GLY A 62 -7.48 -1.36 1.43
C GLY A 62 -7.95 -1.85 2.80
N ALA A 63 -8.09 -0.96 3.78
CA ALA A 63 -8.49 -1.34 5.13
C ALA A 63 -9.91 -1.93 5.22
N SER A 64 -10.73 -1.77 4.17
CA SER A 64 -12.09 -2.30 4.09
C SER A 64 -12.17 -3.82 3.95
N VAL A 65 -11.02 -4.53 3.85
CA VAL A 65 -10.95 -5.99 4.05
C VAL A 65 -11.55 -6.40 5.40
N LEU A 66 -11.42 -5.53 6.40
CA LEU A 66 -11.97 -5.73 7.74
C LEU A 66 -12.94 -4.59 8.10
N HIS A 67 -13.88 -4.89 9.00
CA HIS A 67 -14.82 -3.90 9.51
C HIS A 67 -14.46 -3.42 10.91
N GLY A 68 -14.97 -2.24 11.28
CA GLY A 68 -14.85 -1.71 12.64
C GLY A 68 -13.41 -1.56 13.12
N GLU A 69 -13.12 -2.13 14.30
CA GLU A 69 -11.79 -2.04 14.91
C GLU A 69 -10.72 -2.78 14.11
N GLY A 70 -11.04 -3.94 13.53
CA GLY A 70 -10.09 -4.70 12.71
C GLY A 70 -9.59 -3.88 11.52
N GLY A 71 -10.50 -3.19 10.81
CA GLY A 71 -10.15 -2.29 9.71
C GLY A 71 -9.27 -1.12 10.16
N ARG A 72 -9.56 -0.54 11.33
CA ARG A 72 -8.72 0.53 11.92
C ARG A 72 -7.30 0.06 12.24
N GLN A 73 -7.18 -1.14 12.82
CA GLN A 73 -5.88 -1.73 13.14
C GLN A 73 -5.10 -2.09 11.88
N LEU A 74 -5.77 -2.67 10.87
CA LEU A 74 -5.14 -3.00 9.59
C LEU A 74 -4.65 -1.74 8.87
N ALA A 75 -5.45 -0.67 8.83
CA ALA A 75 -5.06 0.63 8.29
C ALA A 75 -3.82 1.19 9.00
N ARG A 76 -3.81 1.16 10.34
CA ARG A 76 -2.67 1.62 11.13
C ARG A 76 -1.41 0.81 10.82
N LYS A 77 -1.52 -0.53 10.84
CA LYS A 77 -0.39 -1.42 10.54
C LYS A 77 0.18 -1.19 9.14
N ALA A 78 -0.68 -0.98 8.13
CA ALA A 78 -0.27 -0.62 6.78
C ALA A 78 0.47 0.73 6.72
N ASN A 79 -0.04 1.74 7.41
CA ASN A 79 0.59 3.06 7.48
C ASN A 79 1.95 3.01 8.19
N ASP A 80 2.05 2.31 9.32
CA ASP A 80 3.29 2.18 10.09
C ASP A 80 4.36 1.42 9.28
N TYR A 81 3.94 0.39 8.53
CA TYR A 81 4.83 -0.34 7.63
C TYR A 81 5.36 0.55 6.48
N ALA A 82 4.47 1.29 5.80
CA ALA A 82 4.87 2.20 4.73
C ALA A 82 5.73 3.37 5.24
N ALA A 83 5.43 3.88 6.45
CA ALA A 83 6.26 4.85 7.12
C ALA A 83 7.66 4.28 7.34
N ALA A 84 7.81 3.09 7.94
CA ALA A 84 9.12 2.48 8.17
C ALA A 84 9.95 2.31 6.88
N LEU A 85 9.33 1.96 5.74
CA LEU A 85 10.02 1.92 4.44
C LEU A 85 10.54 3.31 4.03
N ARG A 86 9.73 4.35 4.23
CA ARG A 86 10.12 5.75 4.00
C ARG A 86 11.17 6.24 4.99
N ASP A 87 11.10 5.85 6.26
CA ASP A 87 12.12 6.17 7.28
C ASP A 87 13.48 5.60 6.88
N ASN A 88 13.51 4.36 6.41
CA ASN A 88 14.74 3.69 5.98
C ASN A 88 15.32 4.28 4.68
N ASN A 89 14.50 4.90 3.82
CA ASN A 89 14.96 5.49 2.57
C ASN A 89 14.10 6.70 2.12
N PRO A 90 14.27 7.87 2.77
CA PRO A 90 13.33 8.99 2.65
C PRO A 90 13.31 9.67 1.28
N GLY A 91 14.38 9.55 0.47
CA GLY A 91 14.38 10.03 -0.91
C GLY A 91 13.75 9.06 -1.92
N ARG A 92 13.65 7.77 -1.56
CA ARG A 92 13.12 6.72 -2.45
C ARG A 92 11.64 6.45 -2.27
N TYR A 93 11.10 6.70 -1.08
CA TYR A 93 9.71 6.36 -0.77
C TYR A 93 8.95 7.53 -0.15
N GLY A 94 7.71 7.69 -0.60
CA GLY A 94 6.62 8.34 0.12
C GLY A 94 5.43 7.40 0.19
N PHE A 95 4.32 7.79 0.81
CA PHE A 95 3.10 6.99 0.78
C PHE A 95 1.83 7.80 1.00
N PHE A 96 0.73 7.33 0.41
CA PHE A 96 -0.61 7.77 0.76
C PHE A 96 -1.13 6.98 1.95
N ARG A 97 -1.69 7.70 2.92
CA ARG A 97 -2.24 7.09 4.11
C ARG A 97 -3.46 6.24 3.78
N CYS A 98 -3.46 4.99 4.21
CA CYS A 98 -4.67 4.17 4.26
C CYS A 98 -5.57 4.67 5.39
N ALA A 99 -6.78 5.10 5.04
CA ALA A 99 -7.82 5.45 6.01
C ALA A 99 -8.79 4.26 6.17
N PRO A 100 -9.15 3.88 7.40
CA PRO A 100 -10.21 2.89 7.62
C PRO A 100 -11.57 3.50 7.29
N TYR A 101 -12.51 2.68 6.85
CA TYR A 101 -13.89 3.12 6.66
C TYR A 101 -14.47 3.61 7.99
N ILE A 102 -14.88 4.87 8.04
CA ILE A 102 -15.57 5.44 9.20
C ILE A 102 -17.05 5.12 8.99
N VAL A 103 -17.56 4.07 9.64
CA VAL A 103 -19.00 3.99 9.87
C VAL A 103 -19.32 5.09 10.87
N GLY A 104 -19.88 6.20 10.39
CA GLY A 104 -20.52 7.17 11.27
C GLY A 104 -21.59 6.45 12.08
N ARG A 105 -21.77 6.80 13.36
CA ARG A 105 -22.96 6.38 14.12
C ARG A 105 -24.19 6.99 13.42
N GLY A 106 -24.74 6.33 12.42
CA GLY A 106 -25.89 6.82 11.68
C GLY A 106 -26.03 6.21 10.29
N ARG A 107 -27.07 5.37 10.15
CA ARG A 107 -27.68 4.84 8.92
C ARG A 107 -26.83 3.87 8.09
N LEU A 108 -27.18 2.59 8.17
CA LEU A 108 -28.19 2.04 7.25
C LEU A 108 -29.20 1.25 8.08
N SER A 109 -30.40 1.83 8.21
CA SER A 109 -31.65 1.15 8.55
C SER A 109 -32.09 0.30 7.37
#